data_AF-A0AAN8WIT7-F1
#
_entry.id   AF-A0AAN8WIT7-F1
#
_cell.length_a   1.000
_cell.length_b   1.000
_cell.length_c   1.000
_cell.angle_alpha   90.00
_cell.angle_beta   90.00
_cell.angle_gamma   90.00
#
_symmetry.space_group_name_H-M   'P 1'
#
loop_
_entity.id
_entity.type
_entity.pdbx_description
1 polymer ?
#
loop_
_entity_poly.entity_id
_entity_poly.type
_entity_poly.pdbx_seq_one_letter_code
_entity_poly.pdbx_strand_id
1 'polypeptide(L)'
;PSDVSEEEFDRSCTRCGRVLANSGQHIWRWTGYNFGLDLVMTHDGASLRLKRNHRTENIASIAQPARRNIMYRITVASLDEQKQVIYTKTSGVQSIVLAKNEEVRVMLLDGEVKYPLLLSANFLITTNQPLVTHNGNGSPVGCMPVPESSAGTSRD
;
A
#
# COMPACT_ATOMS: atom_id res chain seq x y z
N PRO A 1 -6.04 -10.87 -6.69
CA PRO A 1 -7.24 -10.03 -6.93
C PRO A 1 -6.94 -9.07 -8.07
N SER A 2 -7.28 -9.52 -9.27
CA SER A 2 -7.21 -8.80 -10.55
C SER A 2 -8.64 -8.62 -11.04
N ASP A 3 -8.88 -7.45 -11.65
CA ASP A 3 -10.15 -6.94 -12.20
C ASP A 3 -11.10 -6.21 -11.23
N VAL A 4 -10.55 -5.24 -10.50
CA VAL A 4 -11.37 -4.10 -10.06
C VAL A 4 -11.43 -3.11 -11.22
N SER A 5 -12.63 -2.80 -11.70
CA SER A 5 -12.81 -1.78 -12.75
C SER A 5 -12.46 -0.39 -12.23
N GLU A 6 -12.15 0.55 -13.12
CA GLU A 6 -11.89 1.94 -12.72
C GLU A 6 -13.13 2.56 -12.03
N GLU A 7 -14.34 2.21 -12.46
CA GLU A 7 -15.58 2.64 -11.81
C GLU A 7 -15.68 2.12 -10.37
N GLU A 8 -15.36 0.83 -10.14
CA GLU A 8 -15.36 0.25 -8.80
C GLU A 8 -14.27 0.89 -7.93
N PHE A 9 -13.10 1.14 -8.51
CA PHE A 9 -12.03 1.85 -7.84
C PHE A 9 -12.47 3.26 -7.42
N ASP A 10 -13.12 4.01 -8.32
CA ASP A 10 -13.63 5.35 -8.03
C ASP A 10 -14.67 5.33 -6.92
N ARG A 11 -15.56 4.34 -6.92
CA ARG A 11 -16.58 4.22 -5.88
C ARG A 11 -15.99 3.87 -4.51
N SER A 12 -15.03 2.95 -4.48
CA SER A 12 -14.59 2.27 -3.25
C SER A 12 -13.26 2.78 -2.68
N CYS A 13 -12.51 3.60 -3.43
CA CYS A 13 -11.22 4.10 -2.96
C CYS A 13 -11.34 5.06 -1.76
N THR A 14 -10.37 4.96 -0.86
CA THR A 14 -10.09 6.00 0.13
C THR A 14 -9.44 7.18 -0.56
N ARG A 15 -9.96 8.38 -0.33
CA ARG A 15 -9.46 9.63 -0.91
C ARG A 15 -8.66 10.41 0.13
N CYS A 16 -7.46 10.79 -0.24
CA CYS A 16 -6.55 11.55 0.59
C CYS A 16 -5.97 12.71 -0.23
N GLY A 17 -5.61 13.81 0.42
CA GLY A 17 -5.02 14.95 -0.26
C GLY A 17 -3.97 15.64 0.58
N ARG A 18 -3.10 16.40 -0.09
CA ARG A 18 -2.09 17.24 0.55
C ARG A 18 -1.80 18.46 -0.33
N VAL A 19 -1.60 19.62 0.30
CA VAL A 19 -1.03 20.79 -0.37
C VAL A 19 0.44 20.89 0.01
N LEU A 20 1.33 20.93 -0.98
CA LEU A 20 2.75 21.23 -0.80
C LEU A 20 2.95 22.71 -1.13
N ALA A 21 3.22 23.53 -0.11
CA ALA A 21 3.24 24.99 -0.28
C ALA A 21 4.52 25.53 -0.93
N ASN A 22 5.63 24.79 -0.82
CA ASN A 22 6.95 25.24 -1.22
C ASN A 22 7.80 24.09 -1.76
N SER A 23 8.87 24.47 -2.46
CA SER A 23 9.90 23.54 -2.92
C SER A 23 10.60 22.86 -1.75
N GLY A 24 11.10 21.65 -2.01
CA GLY A 24 11.86 20.87 -1.04
C GLY A 24 11.27 19.48 -0.80
N GLN A 25 11.88 18.78 0.15
CA GLN A 25 11.43 17.45 0.53
C GLN A 25 10.22 17.56 1.45
N HIS A 26 9.15 16.84 1.10
CA HIS A 26 7.95 16.69 1.92
C HIS A 26 7.75 15.22 2.24
N ILE A 27 7.51 14.90 3.51
CA ILE A 27 7.17 13.54 3.95
C ILE A 27 5.90 13.65 4.77
N TRP A 28 4.90 12.84 4.44
CA TRP A 28 3.68 12.75 5.22
C TRP A 28 3.16 11.32 5.23
N ARG A 29 2.20 11.07 6.12
CA ARG A 29 1.72 9.74 6.43
C ARG A 29 0.21 9.69 6.49
N TRP A 30 -0.37 8.59 6.01
CA TRP A 30 -1.77 8.24 6.17
C TRP A 30 -1.87 6.95 6.98
N THR A 31 -2.38 7.05 8.21
CA THR A 31 -2.48 5.95 9.17
C THR A 31 -3.92 5.55 9.45
N GLY A 32 -4.13 4.28 9.82
CA GLY A 32 -5.40 3.81 10.38
C GLY A 32 -6.46 3.47 9.33
N TYR A 33 -6.12 3.51 8.05
CA TYR A 33 -7.00 3.11 6.96
C TYR A 33 -6.85 1.61 6.64
N ASN A 34 -7.88 1.01 6.04
CA ASN A 34 -7.83 -0.34 5.43
C ASN A 34 -7.06 -1.39 6.26
N PHE A 35 -7.57 -1.70 7.47
CA PHE A 35 -7.01 -2.72 8.38
C PHE A 35 -5.61 -2.39 8.93
N GLY A 36 -5.41 -1.12 9.29
CA GLY A 36 -4.18 -0.63 9.93
C GLY A 36 -3.02 -0.41 8.96
N LEU A 37 -3.31 -0.27 7.66
CA LEU A 37 -2.28 0.08 6.69
C LEU A 37 -1.73 1.48 7.01
N ASP A 38 -0.41 1.58 7.05
CA ASP A 38 0.34 2.80 7.28
C ASP A 38 1.15 3.10 6.02
N LEU A 39 0.75 4.16 5.31
CA LEU A 39 1.40 4.60 4.08
C LEU A 39 2.13 5.90 4.34
N VAL A 40 3.40 5.94 3.95
CA VAL A 40 4.23 7.15 3.95
C VAL A 40 4.45 7.57 2.51
N MET A 41 4.14 8.82 2.20
CA MET A 41 4.45 9.41 0.91
C MET A 41 5.58 10.42 1.08
N THR A 42 6.56 10.32 0.18
CA THR A 42 7.72 11.20 0.13
C THR A 42 7.73 11.91 -1.22
N HIS A 43 7.83 13.23 -1.20
CA HIS A 43 8.09 14.06 -2.36
C HIS A 43 9.48 14.68 -2.22
N ASP A 44 10.31 14.64 -3.26
CA ASP A 44 11.67 15.20 -3.24
C ASP A 44 11.92 16.31 -4.27
N GLY A 45 10.87 16.85 -4.88
CA GLY A 45 10.96 17.87 -5.91
C GLY A 45 10.76 17.29 -7.31
N ALA A 46 11.27 16.08 -7.55
CA ALA A 46 11.20 15.44 -8.87
C ALA A 46 10.26 14.22 -8.88
N SER A 47 10.05 13.57 -7.74
CA SER A 47 9.30 12.31 -7.69
C SER A 47 8.45 12.17 -6.44
N LEU A 48 7.42 11.33 -6.56
CA LEU A 48 6.65 10.81 -5.45
C LEU A 48 7.01 9.34 -5.22
N ARG A 49 7.28 9.00 -3.96
CA ARG A 49 7.53 7.64 -3.50
C ARG A 49 6.54 7.26 -2.42
N LEU A 50 6.03 6.04 -2.50
CA LEU A 50 5.09 5.46 -1.56
C LEU A 50 5.75 4.30 -0.82
N LYS A 51 5.72 4.36 0.50
CA LYS A 51 6.23 3.32 1.39
C LYS A 51 5.12 2.74 2.24
N ARG A 52 5.07 1.41 2.34
CA ARG A 52 4.24 0.72 3.35
C ARG A 52 5.03 0.66 4.65
N ASN A 53 4.75 1.58 5.56
CA ASN A 53 5.42 1.58 6.85
C ASN A 53 4.89 0.45 7.74
N HIS A 54 5.80 -0.26 8.41
CA HIS A 54 5.46 -1.33 9.34
C HIS A 54 6.37 -1.23 10.57
N ARG A 55 5.77 -0.88 11.71
CA ARG A 55 6.44 -0.82 13.02
C ARG A 55 6.23 -2.12 13.76
N THR A 56 7.30 -2.82 14.08
CA THR A 56 7.29 -4.12 14.80
C THR A 56 6.84 -4.02 16.25
N GLU A 57 6.85 -2.83 16.83
CA GLU A 57 6.52 -2.56 18.23
C GLU A 57 5.01 -2.68 18.56
N ASN A 58 4.14 -2.76 17.56
CA ASN A 58 2.69 -2.81 17.77
C ASN A 58 2.16 -4.22 17.46
N ILE A 59 1.56 -4.91 18.43
CA ILE A 59 1.03 -6.27 18.28
C ILE A 59 0.02 -6.35 17.11
N ALA A 60 -0.79 -5.31 16.90
CA ALA A 60 -1.74 -5.24 15.79
C ALA A 60 -1.06 -5.19 14.40
N SER A 61 0.21 -4.73 14.34
CA SER A 61 0.98 -4.72 13.10
C SER A 61 1.50 -6.12 12.76
N ILE A 62 1.84 -6.94 13.76
CA ILE A 62 2.43 -8.28 13.58
C ILE A 62 1.49 -9.18 12.78
N ALA A 63 0.19 -9.12 13.10
CA ALA A 63 -0.85 -9.88 12.42
C ALA A 63 -1.13 -9.44 10.97
N GLN A 64 -0.52 -8.36 10.49
CA GLN A 64 -0.73 -7.93 9.11
C GLN A 64 -0.03 -8.85 8.10
N PRO A 65 -0.73 -9.25 7.02
CA PRO A 65 -0.10 -10.02 5.95
C PRO A 65 1.19 -9.39 5.42
N ALA A 66 2.14 -10.26 5.05
CA ALA A 66 3.48 -9.86 4.63
C ALA A 66 3.48 -8.88 3.44
N ARG A 67 2.55 -9.07 2.50
CA ARG A 67 2.36 -8.21 1.33
C ARG A 67 0.93 -7.66 1.25
N ARG A 68 0.76 -6.54 0.57
CA ARG A 68 -0.55 -5.97 0.21
C ARG A 68 -0.52 -5.51 -1.24
N ASN A 69 -1.45 -6.00 -2.04
CA ASN A 69 -1.88 -5.38 -3.28
C ASN A 69 -2.67 -4.11 -2.98
N ILE A 70 -2.21 -3.01 -3.57
CA ILE A 70 -2.72 -1.66 -3.44
C ILE A 70 -2.96 -1.13 -4.84
N MET A 71 -4.19 -0.79 -5.14
CA MET A 71 -4.52 0.05 -6.29
C MET A 71 -4.42 1.51 -5.88
N TYR A 72 -3.89 2.35 -6.76
CA TYR A 72 -3.79 3.77 -6.51
C TYR A 72 -4.00 4.61 -7.76
N ARG A 73 -4.44 5.85 -7.54
CA ARG A 73 -4.36 6.93 -8.53
C ARG A 73 -3.86 8.17 -7.83
N ILE A 74 -2.79 8.75 -8.34
CA ILE A 74 -2.22 9.98 -7.82
C ILE A 74 -2.36 11.04 -8.89
N THR A 75 -2.89 12.19 -8.51
CA THR A 75 -2.97 13.38 -9.35
C THR A 75 -2.25 14.52 -8.65
N VAL A 76 -1.31 15.15 -9.34
CA VAL A 76 -0.62 16.36 -8.91
C VAL A 76 -1.05 17.50 -9.83
N ALA A 77 -1.48 18.61 -9.26
CA ALA A 77 -1.72 19.85 -9.98
C ALA A 77 -0.87 20.97 -9.39
N SER A 78 -0.34 21.85 -10.23
CA SER A 78 0.37 23.07 -9.84
C SER A 78 -0.53 24.27 -10.08
N LEU A 79 -0.49 25.24 -9.18
CA LEU A 79 -1.21 26.50 -9.31
C LEU A 79 -0.26 27.67 -9.61
N ASP A 80 -0.75 28.63 -10.37
CA ASP A 80 -0.13 29.96 -10.46
C ASP A 80 -0.56 30.89 -9.32
N GLU A 81 -0.07 32.13 -9.36
CA GLU A 81 -0.38 33.17 -8.37
C GLU A 81 -1.89 33.52 -8.34
N GLN A 82 -2.58 33.35 -9.46
CA GLN A 82 -4.02 33.55 -9.62
C GLN A 82 -4.82 32.29 -9.26
N LYS A 83 -4.18 31.28 -8.68
CA LYS A 83 -4.75 29.97 -8.30
C LYS A 83 -5.33 29.19 -9.48
N GLN A 84 -4.87 29.45 -10.69
CA GLN A 84 -5.24 28.68 -11.88
C GLN A 84 -4.30 27.49 -12.04
N VAL A 85 -4.86 26.38 -12.52
CA VAL A 85 -4.08 25.16 -12.76
C VAL A 85 -3.23 25.33 -14.02
N ILE A 86 -1.91 25.26 -13.86
CA ILE A 86 -0.94 25.44 -14.95
C ILE A 86 -0.20 24.15 -15.30
N TYR A 87 -0.29 23.13 -14.45
CA TYR A 87 0.24 21.80 -14.69
C TYR A 87 -0.65 20.79 -14.00
N THR A 88 -0.92 19.66 -14.66
CA THR A 88 -1.58 18.51 -14.06
C THR A 88 -0.89 17.24 -14.56
N LYS A 89 -0.60 16.33 -13.64
CA LYS A 89 -0.13 14.99 -13.96
C LYS A 89 -0.88 13.96 -13.14
N THR A 90 -1.33 12.91 -13.81
CA THR A 90 -2.00 11.77 -13.17
C THR A 90 -1.25 10.49 -13.49
N SER A 91 -1.20 9.56 -12.53
CA SER A 91 -0.69 8.21 -12.77
C SER A 91 -1.66 7.32 -13.56
N GLY A 92 -2.92 7.75 -13.70
CA GLY A 92 -4.03 6.82 -13.94
C GLY A 92 -4.21 5.84 -12.77
N VAL A 93 -5.13 4.88 -12.91
CA VAL A 93 -5.27 3.79 -11.95
C VAL A 93 -4.15 2.76 -12.17
N GLN A 94 -3.36 2.51 -11.13
CA GLN A 94 -2.22 1.60 -11.13
C GLN A 94 -2.36 0.58 -10.00
N SER A 95 -1.67 -0.55 -10.11
CA SER A 95 -1.62 -1.58 -9.06
C SER A 95 -0.17 -1.88 -8.67
N ILE A 96 0.10 -1.96 -7.36
CA ILE A 96 1.40 -2.32 -6.81
C ILE A 96 1.24 -3.29 -5.64
N VAL A 97 2.25 -4.13 -5.42
CA VAL A 97 2.30 -5.01 -4.26
C VAL A 97 3.44 -4.57 -3.35
N LEU A 98 3.11 -4.09 -2.15
CA LEU A 98 4.10 -3.65 -1.16
C LEU A 98 4.24 -4.64 0.00
N ALA A 99 5.46 -5.12 0.21
CA ALA A 99 5.91 -5.78 1.42
C ALA A 99 6.05 -4.79 2.58
N LYS A 100 6.23 -5.33 3.79
CA LYS A 100 6.49 -4.52 4.99
C LYS A 100 7.76 -3.67 4.77
N ASN A 101 7.64 -2.36 4.96
CA ASN A 101 8.71 -1.36 4.80
C ASN A 101 9.25 -1.19 3.37
N GLU A 102 8.61 -1.79 2.36
CA GLU A 102 8.95 -1.57 0.96
C GLU A 102 8.52 -0.17 0.51
N GLU A 103 9.39 0.49 -0.26
CA GLU A 103 9.17 1.81 -0.87
C GLU A 103 9.32 1.70 -2.38
N VAL A 104 8.41 2.33 -3.12
CA VAL A 104 8.43 2.37 -4.59
C VAL A 104 8.17 3.79 -5.09
N ARG A 105 8.77 4.15 -6.23
CA ARG A 105 8.44 5.40 -6.92
C ARG A 105 7.12 5.24 -7.67
N VAL A 106 6.15 6.10 -7.36
CA VAL A 106 4.78 6.03 -7.90
C VAL A 106 4.51 7.10 -8.96
N MET A 107 5.30 8.17 -9.00
CA MET A 107 5.22 9.20 -10.03
C MET A 107 6.57 9.93 -10.17
N LEU A 108 6.93 10.26 -11.40
CA LEU A 108 7.98 11.23 -11.74
C LEU A 108 7.28 12.49 -12.25
N LEU A 109 7.65 13.67 -11.76
CA LEU A 109 7.12 14.95 -12.26
C LEU A 109 7.94 15.41 -13.47
N ASP A 110 7.29 16.14 -14.38
CA ASP A 110 7.96 16.63 -15.59
C ASP A 110 8.56 18.01 -15.32
N GLY A 111 9.88 18.10 -15.36
CA GLY A 111 10.59 19.37 -15.20
C GLY A 111 10.42 20.02 -13.83
N GLU A 112 10.63 21.33 -13.79
CA GLU A 112 10.50 22.14 -12.57
C GLU A 112 9.03 22.56 -12.38
N VAL A 113 8.36 21.95 -11.40
CA VAL A 113 6.96 22.25 -11.08
C VAL A 113 6.85 23.48 -10.18
N LYS A 114 5.87 24.36 -10.46
CA LYS A 114 5.61 25.54 -9.62
C LYS A 114 4.78 25.16 -8.40
N TYR A 115 4.99 25.90 -7.32
CA TYR A 115 4.27 25.70 -6.07
C TYR A 115 3.20 26.78 -5.88
N PRO A 116 2.07 26.46 -5.23
CA PRO A 116 1.80 25.23 -4.49
C PRO A 116 1.42 24.03 -5.39
N LEU A 117 1.73 22.82 -4.93
CA LEU A 117 1.25 21.58 -5.52
C LEU A 117 0.06 21.04 -4.75
N LEU A 118 -1.05 20.82 -5.45
CA LEU A 118 -2.19 20.07 -4.98
C LEU A 118 -2.00 18.59 -5.31
N LEU A 119 -1.89 17.76 -4.29
CA LEU A 119 -1.81 16.32 -4.44
C LEU A 119 -3.12 15.69 -4.02
N SER A 120 -3.70 14.90 -4.92
CA SER A 120 -4.81 13.98 -4.66
C SER A 120 -4.29 12.55 -4.78
N ALA A 121 -4.60 11.72 -3.80
CA ALA A 121 -4.24 10.31 -3.78
C ALA A 121 -5.49 9.47 -3.47
N ASN A 122 -5.81 8.56 -4.37
CA ASN A 122 -6.85 7.57 -4.23
C ASN A 122 -6.19 6.22 -3.95
N PHE A 123 -6.64 5.48 -2.94
CA PHE A 123 -6.11 4.16 -2.59
C PHE A 123 -7.22 3.15 -2.41
N LEU A 124 -7.02 1.94 -2.92
CA LEU A 124 -7.90 0.80 -2.68
C LEU A 124 -7.06 -0.44 -2.37
N ILE A 125 -7.36 -1.12 -1.28
CA ILE A 125 -6.68 -2.37 -0.92
C ILE A 125 -7.49 -3.52 -1.48
N THR A 126 -6.90 -4.23 -2.44
CA THR A 126 -7.58 -5.33 -3.13
C THR A 126 -7.19 -6.70 -2.59
N THR A 127 -6.21 -6.76 -1.68
CA THR A 127 -5.82 -8.04 -1.06
C THR A 127 -6.95 -8.57 -0.21
N ASN A 128 -7.73 -9.51 -0.75
CA ASN A 128 -8.54 -10.41 0.05
C ASN A 128 -7.57 -11.15 0.97
N GLN A 129 -7.67 -10.95 2.28
CA GLN A 129 -7.19 -11.98 3.19
C GLN A 129 -7.96 -13.25 2.86
N PRO A 130 -7.33 -14.43 2.77
CA PRO A 130 -8.08 -15.64 3.01
C PRO A 130 -8.70 -15.45 4.39
N LEU A 131 -10.03 -15.36 4.45
CA LEU A 131 -10.72 -15.58 5.70
C LEU A 131 -10.26 -16.98 6.13
N VAL A 132 -9.57 -17.07 7.26
CA VAL A 132 -9.52 -18.34 7.97
C VAL A 132 -10.98 -18.58 8.33
N THR A 133 -11.67 -19.39 7.52
CA THR A 133 -13.00 -19.88 7.84
C THR A 133 -12.82 -20.71 9.08
N HIS A 134 -13.15 -20.13 10.23
CA HIS A 134 -13.38 -20.91 11.43
C HIS A 134 -14.72 -21.64 11.22
N ASN A 135 -14.71 -22.65 10.34
CA ASN A 135 -15.80 -23.61 10.29
C ASN A 135 -15.75 -24.34 11.63
N GLY A 136 -16.79 -24.12 12.44
CA GLY A 136 -17.08 -25.00 13.56
C GLY A 136 -17.03 -26.46 13.09
N ASN A 137 -16.34 -27.27 13.88
CA ASN A 137 -16.18 -28.72 13.76
C ASN A 137 -15.23 -29.21 12.65
N GLY A 138 -13.96 -29.35 13.03
CA GLY A 138 -12.98 -30.19 12.32
C GLY A 138 -11.59 -29.96 12.87
N SER A 139 -11.07 -30.93 13.62
CA SER A 139 -9.72 -30.94 14.21
C SER A 139 -8.63 -30.50 13.22
N PRO A 140 -7.57 -29.81 13.67
CA PRO A 140 -6.48 -29.40 12.78
C PRO A 140 -5.73 -30.65 12.30
N VAL A 141 -5.73 -30.87 10.99
CA VAL A 141 -4.82 -31.83 10.35
C VAL A 141 -3.42 -31.24 10.48
N GLY A 142 -2.66 -31.78 11.43
CA GLY A 142 -1.30 -31.38 11.70
C GLY A 142 -0.41 -31.58 10.48
N CYS A 143 0.55 -30.67 10.33
CA CYS A 143 1.73 -30.86 9.51
C CYS A 143 2.29 -32.26 9.76
N MET A 144 2.36 -33.08 8.71
CA MET A 144 3.01 -34.38 8.78
C MET A 144 4.50 -34.20 9.07
N PRO A 145 5.09 -34.94 10.02
CA PRO A 145 6.52 -35.03 10.16
C PRO A 145 7.10 -36.02 9.13
N VAL A 146 8.33 -35.73 8.72
CA VAL A 146 9.19 -36.53 7.84
C VAL A 146 9.45 -37.90 8.49
N PRO A 147 9.49 -39.03 7.74
CA PRO A 147 9.76 -40.33 8.33
C PRO A 147 11.27 -40.51 8.55
N GLU A 148 11.69 -40.67 9.81
CA GLU A 148 12.96 -41.32 10.14
C GLU A 148 12.74 -42.83 10.35
N SER A 149 13.59 -43.60 9.66
CA SER A 149 13.56 -45.06 9.53
C SER A 149 13.75 -45.79 10.87
N SER A 150 12.88 -46.74 11.15
CA SER A 150 13.04 -47.71 12.24
C SER A 150 14.01 -48.83 11.84
N ALA A 151 15.18 -48.87 12.47
CA ALA A 151 15.98 -50.08 12.59
C ALA A 151 15.44 -50.88 13.79
N GLY A 152 14.87 -52.04 13.52
CA GLY A 152 14.41 -52.97 14.54
C GLY A 152 15.55 -53.75 15.17
N THR A 153 15.37 -54.18 16.41
CA THR A 153 15.87 -55.49 16.85
C THR A 153 14.96 -56.03 17.96
N SER A 154 14.54 -57.27 17.77
CA SER A 154 13.71 -58.07 18.65
C SER A 154 14.56 -58.74 19.74
N ARG A 155 13.94 -58.88 20.93
CA ARG A 155 14.06 -59.91 21.99
C ARG A 155 15.31 -60.80 22.04
N ASP A 156 15.87 -60.91 23.24
CA ASP A 156 15.52 -61.98 24.21
C ASP A 156 15.54 -61.43 25.64
#